data_AF-A0A6J7B4X8-F1
#
_entry.id   AF-A0A6J7B4X8-F1
#
_cell.length_a   1.000
_cell.length_b   1.000
_cell.length_c   1.000
_cell.angle_alpha   90.00
_cell.angle_beta   90.00
_cell.angle_gamma   90.00
#
_symmetry.space_group_name_H-M   'P 1'
#
loop_
_entity.id
_entity.type
_entity.pdbx_description
1 polymer ?
#
loop_
_entity_poly.entity_id
_entity_poly.type
_entity_poly.pdbx_seq_one_letter_code
_entity_poly.pdbx_strand_id
1 'polypeptide(L)'
;MHALAAALAERRIESHFLGARTPFDAISAMVKRTAPPAVFLWAQLPKNADPDFFRELPAVRPSPRIVIGGPGWNREECAGVAVVEDLSQACLEIERAVGL
;
A
#
# COMPACT_ATOMS: atom_id res chain seq x y z
N MET A 1 -14.18 3.73 1.57
CA MET A 1 -12.97 2.88 1.41
C MET A 1 -13.02 2.11 0.08
N HIS A 2 -13.24 2.81 -1.05
CA HIS A 2 -13.20 2.22 -2.41
C HIS A 2 -12.73 3.23 -3.49
N ALA A 3 -12.47 4.48 -3.11
CA ALA A 3 -12.13 5.54 -4.08
C ALA A 3 -10.80 5.27 -4.80
N LEU A 4 -9.80 4.70 -4.09
CA LEU A 4 -8.54 4.30 -4.71
C LEU A 4 -8.72 3.14 -5.68
N ALA A 5 -9.44 2.09 -5.28
CA ALA A 5 -9.71 0.96 -6.18
C ALA A 5 -10.48 1.40 -7.43
N ALA A 6 -11.46 2.29 -7.29
CA ALA A 6 -12.21 2.86 -8.42
C ALA A 6 -11.31 3.71 -9.34
N ALA A 7 -10.51 4.61 -8.78
CA ALA A 7 -9.59 5.45 -9.55
C ALA A 7 -8.54 4.62 -10.31
N LEU A 8 -8.04 3.54 -9.71
CA LEU A 8 -7.13 2.60 -10.36
C LEU A 8 -7.82 1.79 -11.47
N ALA A 9 -9.07 1.37 -11.24
CA ALA A 9 -9.85 0.64 -12.25
C ALA A 9 -10.12 1.48 -13.50
N GLU A 10 -10.39 2.79 -13.35
CA GLU A 10 -10.51 3.73 -14.48
C GLU A 10 -9.25 3.78 -15.35
N ARG A 11 -8.09 3.51 -14.74
CA ARG A 11 -6.77 3.46 -15.40
C ARG A 11 -6.37 2.06 -15.85
N ARG A 12 -7.29 1.09 -15.77
CA ARG A 12 -7.07 -0.34 -16.07
C ARG A 12 -5.98 -0.98 -15.20
N ILE A 13 -5.78 -0.48 -13.99
CA ILE A 13 -4.87 -1.07 -13.01
C ILE A 13 -5.69 -2.02 -12.13
N GLU A 14 -5.35 -3.31 -12.16
CA GLU A 14 -5.95 -4.29 -11.27
C GLU A 14 -5.54 -4.02 -9.82
N SER A 15 -6.50 -4.02 -8.91
CA SER A 15 -6.24 -3.82 -7.48
C SER A 15 -6.93 -4.90 -6.66
N HIS A 16 -6.21 -5.43 -5.66
CA HIS A 16 -6.75 -6.39 -4.70
C HIS A 16 -6.96 -5.69 -3.36
N PHE A 17 -8.22 -5.54 -2.97
CA PHE A 17 -8.56 -4.96 -1.68
C PHE A 17 -8.69 -6.06 -0.61
N LEU A 18 -7.86 -5.98 0.43
CA LEU A 18 -7.83 -7.00 1.49
C LEU A 18 -8.78 -6.70 2.66
N GLY A 19 -9.36 -5.50 2.72
CA GLY A 19 -10.29 -5.10 3.77
C GLY A 19 -9.64 -4.48 5.01
N ALA A 20 -10.48 -3.95 5.89
CA ALA A 20 -10.04 -3.38 7.17
C ALA A 20 -9.66 -4.52 8.13
N ARG A 21 -8.53 -4.36 8.84
CA ARG A 21 -7.99 -5.34 9.81
C ARG A 21 -7.45 -6.64 9.20
N THR A 22 -6.89 -6.55 8.00
CA THR A 22 -6.17 -7.68 7.39
C THR A 22 -4.95 -8.02 8.25
N PRO A 23 -4.80 -9.26 8.75
CA PRO A 23 -3.61 -9.66 9.49
C PRO A 23 -2.39 -9.65 8.56
N PHE A 24 -1.21 -9.37 9.11
CA PHE A 24 0.04 -9.27 8.35
C PHE A 24 0.31 -10.52 7.50
N ASP A 25 0.06 -11.72 8.03
CA ASP A 25 0.25 -12.99 7.31
C ASP A 25 -0.53 -13.06 5.99
N ALA A 26 -1.75 -12.52 5.98
CA ALA A 26 -2.57 -12.49 4.76
C ALA A 26 -2.00 -11.52 3.72
N ILE A 27 -1.46 -10.38 4.16
CA ILE A 27 -0.77 -9.42 3.28
C ILE A 27 0.51 -10.06 2.73
N SER A 28 1.33 -10.66 3.59
CA SER A 28 2.57 -11.35 3.21
C SER A 28 2.30 -12.49 2.22
N ALA A 29 1.28 -13.31 2.47
CA ALA A 29 0.89 -14.38 1.56
C ALA A 29 0.41 -13.86 0.20
N MET A 30 -0.33 -12.76 0.17
CA MET A 30 -0.74 -12.11 -1.08
C MET A 30 0.47 -11.60 -1.85
N VAL A 31 1.34 -10.81 -1.20
CA VAL A 31 2.55 -10.24 -1.83
C VAL A 31 3.45 -11.34 -2.38
N LYS A 32 3.67 -12.44 -1.64
CA LYS A 32 4.43 -13.60 -2.13
C LYS A 32 3.82 -14.26 -3.36
N ARG A 33 2.49 -14.37 -3.39
CA ARG A 33 1.76 -15.09 -4.45
C ARG A 33 1.62 -14.27 -5.73
N THR A 34 1.35 -12.97 -5.61
CA THR A 34 1.06 -12.12 -6.76
C THR A 34 2.23 -11.23 -7.19
N ALA A 35 3.25 -11.07 -6.33
CA ALA A 35 4.42 -10.20 -6.56
C ALA A 35 4.02 -8.83 -7.15
N PRO A 36 3.12 -8.09 -6.47
CA PRO A 36 2.56 -6.88 -7.04
C PRO A 36 3.65 -5.79 -7.18
N PRO A 37 3.59 -4.96 -8.23
CA PRO A 37 4.55 -3.85 -8.39
C PRO A 37 4.37 -2.73 -7.35
N ALA A 38 3.18 -2.61 -6.75
CA ALA A 38 2.85 -1.61 -5.74
C ALA A 38 2.00 -2.21 -4.62
N VAL A 39 2.22 -1.73 -3.39
CA VAL A 39 1.40 -2.07 -2.22
C VAL A 39 0.98 -0.78 -1.53
N PHE A 40 -0.33 -0.60 -1.33
CA PHE A 40 -0.88 0.55 -0.60
C PHE A 40 -1.43 0.12 0.76
N LEU A 41 -0.90 0.72 1.83
CA LEU A 41 -1.33 0.48 3.21
C LEU A 41 -2.03 1.70 3.77
N TRP A 42 -3.26 1.54 4.26
CA TRP A 42 -4.06 2.61 4.86
C TRP A 42 -4.28 2.40 6.35
N ALA A 43 -4.02 3.42 7.16
CA ALA A 43 -4.35 3.41 8.58
C ALA A 43 -4.98 4.73 9.04
N GLN A 44 -6.17 4.65 9.63
CA GLN A 44 -6.87 5.79 10.22
C GLN A 44 -6.45 6.06 11.67
N LEU A 45 -6.06 5.01 12.40
CA LEU A 45 -5.74 5.06 13.82
C LEU A 45 -4.31 4.53 14.03
N PRO A 46 -3.50 5.13 14.93
CA PRO A 46 -2.13 4.70 15.18
C PRO A 46 -1.98 3.23 15.56
N LYS A 47 -2.96 2.67 16.29
CA LYS A 47 -2.98 1.24 16.64
C LYS A 47 -3.01 0.26 15.45
N ASN A 48 -3.37 0.75 14.27
CA ASN A 48 -3.40 -0.03 13.02
C ASN A 48 -2.28 0.38 12.06
N ALA A 49 -1.42 1.31 12.47
CA ALA A 49 -0.36 1.92 11.67
C ALA A 49 1.01 1.43 12.13
N ASP A 50 1.11 0.12 12.33
CA ASP A 50 2.33 -0.53 12.81
C ASP A 50 3.37 -0.57 11.67
N PRO A 51 4.56 0.04 11.84
CA PRO A 51 5.58 0.08 10.81
C PRO A 51 6.07 -1.30 10.34
N ASP A 52 5.92 -2.33 11.16
CA ASP A 52 6.35 -3.69 10.82
C ASP A 52 5.56 -4.24 9.62
N PHE A 53 4.35 -3.72 9.37
CA PHE A 53 3.54 -4.08 8.20
C PHE A 53 4.20 -3.79 6.86
N PHE A 54 5.14 -2.84 6.79
CA PHE A 54 5.88 -2.56 5.57
C PHE A 54 7.36 -2.97 5.66
N ARG A 55 7.94 -2.98 6.86
CA ARG A 55 9.34 -3.39 7.08
C ARG A 55 9.54 -4.90 6.90
N GLU A 56 8.55 -5.70 7.31
CA GLU A 56 8.63 -7.15 7.23
C GLU A 56 8.04 -7.73 5.94
N LEU A 57 7.55 -6.88 5.02
CA LEU A 57 6.98 -7.37 3.78
C LEU A 57 7.99 -8.25 3.03
N PRO A 58 7.53 -9.38 2.50
CA PRO A 58 8.41 -10.32 1.87
C PRO A 58 9.09 -9.68 0.66
N ALA A 59 10.41 -9.84 0.59
CA ALA A 59 11.20 -9.37 -0.53
C ALA A 59 10.86 -10.17 -1.80
N VAL A 60 9.99 -9.60 -2.63
CA VAL A 60 9.66 -10.11 -3.97
C VAL A 60 10.43 -9.30 -5.02
N ARG A 61 10.72 -9.89 -6.18
CA ARG A 61 11.46 -9.21 -7.27
C ARG A 61 10.56 -9.09 -8.52
N PRO A 62 10.41 -7.90 -9.11
CA PRO A 62 10.95 -6.60 -8.67
C PRO A 62 10.39 -6.15 -7.30
N SER A 63 11.17 -5.36 -6.56
CA SER A 63 10.75 -4.90 -5.22
C SER A 63 9.50 -4.05 -5.34
N PRO A 64 8.43 -4.34 -4.59
CA PRO A 64 7.21 -3.57 -4.65
C PRO A 64 7.47 -2.15 -4.15
N ARG A 65 6.87 -1.16 -4.79
CA ARG A 65 6.80 0.19 -4.23
C ARG A 65 5.74 0.21 -3.12
N ILE A 66 6.18 0.51 -1.91
CA ILE A 66 5.31 0.61 -0.74
C ILE A 66 4.85 2.06 -0.60
N VAL A 67 3.53 2.24 -0.57
CA VAL A 67 2.86 3.52 -0.40
C VAL A 67 1.97 3.44 0.84
N ILE A 68 2.06 4.45 1.69
CA ILE A 68 1.38 4.52 2.97
C ILE A 68 0.48 5.73 3.01
N GLY A 69 -0.78 5.56 3.41
CA GLY A 69 -1.74 6.64 3.52
C GLY A 69 -2.52 6.63 4.84
N GLY A 70 -2.97 7.83 5.23
CA GLY A 70 -3.87 8.04 6.35
C GLY A 70 -3.18 8.58 7.61
N PRO A 71 -3.95 9.19 8.53
CA PRO A 71 -3.40 9.93 9.67
C PRO A 71 -2.91 9.04 10.82
N GLY A 72 -3.11 7.72 10.74
CA GLY A 72 -2.64 6.82 11.79
C GLY A 72 -1.12 6.66 11.82
N TRP A 73 -0.44 6.87 10.70
CA TRP A 73 0.99 6.60 10.57
C TRP A 73 1.86 7.66 11.22
N ASN A 74 2.84 7.22 12.01
CA ASN A 74 3.90 8.09 12.49
C ASN A 74 4.90 8.36 11.35
N ARG A 75 5.00 9.62 10.91
CA ARG A 75 5.87 10.03 9.81
C ARG A 75 7.35 9.77 10.09
N GLU A 76 7.77 9.86 11.34
CA GLU A 76 9.16 9.61 11.72
C GLU A 76 9.53 8.13 11.54
N GLU A 77 8.58 7.22 11.82
CA GLU A 77 8.78 5.78 11.67
C GLU A 77 8.63 5.29 10.23
N CYS A 78 7.96 6.08 9.38
CA CYS A 78 7.75 5.85 7.96
C CYS A 78 8.86 6.44 7.08
N ALA A 79 10.04 6.75 7.63
CA ALA A 79 11.18 7.19 6.84
C ALA A 79 11.61 6.09 5.85
N GLY A 80 11.63 6.41 4.55
CA GLY A 80 12.05 5.49 3.49
C GLY A 80 10.92 4.83 2.70
N VAL A 81 9.66 5.12 3.03
CA VAL A 81 8.48 4.70 2.25
C VAL A 81 7.68 5.90 1.76
N ALA A 82 6.93 5.76 0.67
CA ALA A 82 6.16 6.86 0.12
C ALA A 82 4.93 7.12 1.00
N VAL A 83 4.89 8.26 1.70
CA VAL A 83 3.73 8.67 2.49
C VAL A 83 2.87 9.62 1.68
N VAL A 84 1.58 9.33 1.56
CA VAL A 84 0.61 10.12 0.79
C VAL A 84 -0.51 10.62 1.68
N GLU A 85 -0.97 11.84 1.42
CA GLU A 85 -1.99 12.51 2.23
C GLU A 85 -3.37 12.49 1.57
N ASP A 86 -3.42 12.26 0.26
CA ASP A 86 -4.64 12.26 -0.53
C ASP A 86 -4.68 11.14 -1.58
N LEU A 87 -5.87 10.98 -2.16
CA LEU A 87 -6.16 9.97 -3.17
C LEU A 87 -5.36 10.17 -4.46
N SER A 88 -5.13 11.42 -4.86
CA SER A 88 -4.45 11.75 -6.11
C SER A 88 -2.97 11.38 -6.04
N GLN A 89 -2.31 11.69 -4.91
CA GLN A 89 -0.94 11.27 -4.63
C GLN A 89 -0.82 9.74 -4.57
N ALA A 90 -1.78 9.05 -3.94
CA ALA A 90 -1.80 7.60 -3.91
C ALA A 90 -1.88 6.99 -5.33
N CYS A 91 -2.74 7.54 -6.20
CA CYS A 91 -2.83 7.09 -7.59
C CYS A 91 -1.51 7.31 -8.33
N LEU A 92 -0.92 8.51 -8.21
CA LEU A 92 0.33 8.86 -8.88
C LEU A 92 1.50 7.95 -8.48
N GLU A 93 1.63 7.61 -7.19
CA GLU A 93 2.70 6.72 -6.74
C GLU A 93 2.51 5.28 -7.22
N ILE A 94 1.26 4.82 -7.36
CA ILE A 94 0.94 3.51 -7.92
C ILE A 94 1.18 3.48 -9.44
N GLU A 95 0.78 4.51 -10.17
CA GLU A 95 1.05 4.66 -11.62
C GLU A 95 2.54 4.56 -11.91
N ARG A 96 3.36 5.32 -11.16
CA ARG A 96 4.83 5.27 -11.25
C ARG A 96 5.40 3.87 -11.00
N ALA A 97 4.79 3.13 -10.09
CA ALA A 97 5.23 1.77 -9.76
C ALA A 97 4.91 0.75 -10.87
N VAL A 98 3.79 0.94 -11.58
CA VAL A 98 3.37 0.07 -12.69
C VAL A 98 3.96 0.51 -14.05
N GLY A 99 4.65 1.66 -14.10
CA GLY A 99 5.29 2.19 -15.31
C GLY A 99 4.34 2.93 -16.26
N LEU A 100 3.27 3.51 -15.71
CA LEU A 100 2.32 4.36 -16.43
C LEU A 100 2.62 5.85 -16.24
#